data_AF-A0A4V5RH44-F1
#
_entry.id   AF-A0A4V5RH44-F1
#
_cell.length_a   1.000
_cell.length_b   1.000
_cell.length_c   1.000
_cell.angle_alpha   90.00
_cell.angle_beta   90.00
_cell.angle_gamma   90.00
#
_symmetry.space_group_name_H-M   'P 1'
#
loop_
_entity.id
_entity.type
_entity.pdbx_description
1 polymer ?
#
loop_
_entity_poly.entity_id
_entity_poly.type
_entity_poly.pdbx_seq_one_letter_code
_entity_poly.pdbx_strand_id
1 'polypeptide(L)'
;MQFHPCVLPISTRFHNAITKQVQQASLDYYSDTLTINFRDTSYNAEAGGYHPIEIMIRNEGDKWRLCYITDFAYSEGVYPELAIELDFNIESNIFRQMFLAPCAL
;
A
#
# COMPACT_ATOMS: atom_id res chain seq x y z
N MET A 1 -17.15 -2.90 -1.50
CA MET A 1 -16.38 -4.13 -1.25
C MET A 1 -16.38 -4.40 0.25
N GLN A 2 -16.32 -5.65 0.69
CA GLN A 2 -16.15 -5.99 2.11
C GLN A 2 -14.74 -6.54 2.33
N PHE A 3 -14.14 -6.22 3.47
CA PHE A 3 -12.79 -6.66 3.82
C PHE A 3 -12.81 -7.62 5.00
N HIS A 4 -11.92 -8.61 5.01
CA HIS A 4 -11.60 -9.37 6.22
C HIS A 4 -10.96 -8.45 7.27
N PRO A 5 -11.19 -8.68 8.57
CA PRO A 5 -10.39 -8.05 9.61
C PRO A 5 -8.93 -8.49 9.47
N CYS A 6 -8.00 -7.61 9.85
CA CYS A 6 -6.59 -7.94 9.95
C CYS A 6 -6.02 -7.45 11.29
N VAL A 7 -4.72 -7.71 11.52
CA VAL A 7 -4.02 -7.34 12.76
C VAL A 7 -3.97 -5.83 13.00
N LEU A 8 -4.07 -5.03 11.93
CA LEU A 8 -4.08 -3.59 12.02
C LEU A 8 -5.52 -3.05 12.16
N PRO A 9 -5.72 -1.98 12.95
CA PRO A 9 -7.02 -1.32 13.08
C PRO A 9 -7.31 -0.44 11.84
N ILE A 10 -7.63 -1.08 10.71
CA ILE A 10 -7.91 -0.37 9.45
C ILE A 10 -9.24 0.36 9.54
N SER A 11 -9.19 1.69 9.38
CA SER A 11 -10.38 2.53 9.44
C SER A 11 -11.34 2.28 8.28
N THR A 12 -12.64 2.52 8.51
CA THR A 12 -13.66 2.49 7.44
C THR A 12 -13.36 3.51 6.33
N ARG A 13 -12.74 4.66 6.66
CA ARG A 13 -12.35 5.66 5.66
C ARG A 13 -11.33 5.11 4.67
N PHE A 14 -10.38 4.31 5.12
CA PHE A 14 -9.40 3.65 4.27
C PHE A 14 -10.08 2.65 3.32
N HIS A 15 -10.90 1.74 3.86
CA HIS A 15 -11.66 0.77 3.03
C HIS A 15 -12.53 1.45 1.97
N ASN A 16 -13.15 2.59 2.31
CA ASN A 16 -13.96 3.36 1.39
C ASN A 16 -13.12 3.98 0.27
N ALA A 17 -11.92 4.49 0.58
CA ALA A 17 -11.01 5.05 -0.43
C ALA A 17 -10.56 3.98 -1.44
N ILE A 18 -10.16 2.81 -0.94
CA ILE A 18 -9.76 1.67 -1.79
C ILE A 18 -10.92 1.19 -2.66
N THR A 19 -12.10 1.00 -2.07
CA THR A 19 -13.30 0.59 -2.80
C THR A 19 -13.61 1.57 -3.93
N LYS A 20 -13.52 2.87 -3.67
CA LYS A 20 -13.76 3.90 -4.67
C LYS A 20 -12.76 3.79 -5.84
N GLN A 21 -11.48 3.60 -5.57
CA GLN A 21 -10.47 3.48 -6.63
C GLN A 21 -10.69 2.23 -7.51
N VAL A 22 -10.98 1.09 -6.89
CA VAL A 22 -11.26 -0.15 -7.63
C VAL A 22 -12.50 0.00 -8.53
N GLN A 23 -13.55 0.65 -8.03
CA GLN A 23 -14.77 0.91 -8.82
C GLN A 23 -14.53 1.87 -9.98
N GLN A 24 -13.64 2.85 -9.82
CA GLN A 24 -13.30 3.83 -10.86
C GLN A 24 -12.42 3.25 -11.97
N ALA A 25 -11.63 2.22 -11.67
CA ALA A 25 -10.74 1.59 -12.64
C ALA A 25 -11.46 0.79 -13.74
N SER A 26 -12.79 0.58 -13.62
CA SER A 26 -13.63 -0.15 -14.59
C SER A 26 -12.94 -1.41 -15.13
N LEU A 27 -12.47 -2.26 -14.22
CA LEU A 27 -11.70 -3.46 -14.59
C LEU A 27 -12.63 -4.47 -15.27
N ASP A 28 -12.38 -4.73 -16.57
CA ASP A 28 -13.16 -5.65 -17.40
C ASP A 28 -12.91 -7.14 -17.11
N TYR A 29 -11.97 -7.46 -16.21
CA TYR A 29 -11.60 -8.82 -15.84
C TYR A 29 -11.66 -9.05 -14.33
N TYR A 30 -12.10 -10.25 -13.94
CA TYR A 30 -12.01 -10.77 -12.57
C TYR A 30 -10.55 -11.12 -12.27
N SER A 31 -9.78 -10.14 -11.77
CA SER A 31 -8.49 -10.42 -11.16
C SER A 31 -8.68 -10.77 -9.70
N ASP A 32 -8.10 -11.89 -9.27
CA ASP A 32 -8.08 -12.30 -7.86
C ASP A 32 -7.17 -11.41 -7.02
N THR A 33 -6.28 -10.63 -7.64
CA THR A 33 -5.36 -9.73 -6.94
C THR A 33 -5.31 -8.36 -7.62
N LEU A 34 -5.39 -7.30 -6.83
CA LEU A 34 -5.30 -5.92 -7.30
C LEU A 34 -4.17 -5.20 -6.56
N THR A 35 -3.31 -4.54 -7.33
CA THR A 35 -2.28 -3.65 -6.81
C THR A 35 -2.65 -2.21 -7.16
N ILE A 36 -2.80 -1.38 -6.14
CA ILE A 36 -3.28 0.00 -6.25
C ILE A 36 -2.12 0.92 -5.91
N ASN A 37 -1.76 1.77 -6.87
CA ASN A 37 -0.67 2.72 -6.75
C ASN A 37 -1.21 4.15 -6.65
N PHE A 38 -0.91 4.83 -5.56
CA PHE A 38 -1.14 6.28 -5.40
C PHE A 38 0.17 7.00 -5.67
N ARG A 39 0.18 7.87 -6.68
CA ARG A 39 1.40 8.57 -7.10
C ARG A 39 1.14 10.06 -7.29
N ASP A 40 1.89 10.87 -6.56
CA ASP A 40 2.10 12.27 -6.92
C ASP A 40 3.15 12.34 -8.03
N THR A 41 2.74 12.76 -9.23
CA THR A 41 3.66 12.85 -10.39
C THR A 41 4.70 13.95 -10.25
N SER A 42 4.52 14.87 -9.31
CA SER A 42 5.51 15.90 -8.98
C SER A 42 6.55 15.43 -7.97
N TYR A 43 6.33 14.28 -7.32
CA TYR A 43 7.26 13.73 -6.35
C TYR A 43 8.62 13.41 -6.98
N ASN A 44 9.68 13.99 -6.41
CA ASN A 44 11.06 13.75 -6.80
C ASN A 44 11.99 13.91 -5.58
N ALA A 45 13.24 13.49 -5.74
CA ALA A 45 14.21 13.45 -4.66
C ALA A 45 14.59 14.84 -4.12
N GLU A 46 14.58 15.86 -4.98
CA GLU A 46 15.06 17.19 -4.64
C GLU A 46 13.98 18.10 -4.05
N ALA A 47 12.77 18.08 -4.62
CA ALA A 47 11.66 18.95 -4.23
C ALA A 47 10.65 18.26 -3.28
N GLY A 48 10.79 16.96 -3.06
CA GLY A 48 9.83 16.17 -2.30
C GLY A 48 8.47 16.12 -3.00
N GLY A 49 7.40 16.06 -2.20
CA GLY A 49 6.02 15.81 -2.63
C GLY A 49 5.40 14.71 -1.78
N TYR A 50 4.26 14.15 -2.22
CA TYR A 50 3.70 12.99 -1.52
C TYR A 50 4.39 11.70 -1.94
N HIS A 51 4.78 10.90 -0.94
CA HIS A 51 5.36 9.58 -1.16
C HIS A 51 4.42 8.70 -1.99
N PRO A 52 4.95 7.93 -2.97
CA PRO A 52 4.19 6.88 -3.62
C PRO A 52 3.76 5.82 -2.60
N ILE A 53 2.53 5.35 -2.72
CA ILE A 53 2.00 4.27 -1.89
C ILE A 53 1.52 3.15 -2.80
N GLU A 54 1.91 1.92 -2.49
CA GLU A 54 1.39 0.70 -3.11
C GLU A 54 0.58 -0.11 -2.10
N ILE A 55 -0.57 -0.60 -2.54
CA ILE A 55 -1.49 -1.41 -1.73
C ILE A 55 -1.91 -2.63 -2.53
N MET A 56 -1.68 -3.83 -2.00
CA MET A 56 -2.22 -5.04 -2.59
C MET A 56 -3.43 -5.55 -1.81
N ILE A 57 -4.48 -5.90 -2.55
CA ILE A 57 -5.66 -6.59 -2.03
C ILE A 57 -5.92 -7.85 -2.84
N ARG A 58 -6.40 -8.91 -2.18
CA ARG A 58 -6.75 -10.19 -2.80
C ARG A 58 -8.23 -10.48 -2.60
N ASN A 59 -8.91 -10.90 -3.66
CA ASN A 59 -10.27 -11.40 -3.60
C ASN A 59 -10.26 -12.85 -3.12
N GLU A 60 -10.99 -13.15 -2.03
CA GLU A 60 -11.14 -14.51 -1.48
C GLU A 60 -12.57 -15.04 -1.68
N GLY A 61 -13.32 -14.46 -2.62
CA GLY A 61 -14.68 -14.87 -2.99
C GLY A 61 -15.75 -13.98 -2.35
N ASP A 62 -15.98 -14.12 -1.05
CA ASP A 62 -16.99 -13.34 -0.32
C ASP A 62 -16.47 -11.98 0.15
N LYS A 63 -15.16 -11.90 0.44
CA LYS A 63 -14.49 -10.71 0.96
C LYS A 63 -13.10 -10.54 0.36
N TRP A 64 -12.55 -9.36 0.59
CA TRP A 64 -11.20 -8.98 0.18
C TRP A 64 -10.25 -9.04 1.38
N ARG A 65 -9.05 -9.54 1.15
CA ARG A 65 -7.93 -9.46 2.09
C ARG A 65 -7.05 -8.27 1.73
N LEU A 66 -6.65 -7.49 2.73
CA LEU A 66 -5.59 -6.49 2.58
C LEU A 66 -4.25 -7.19 2.82
N CYS A 67 -3.40 -7.28 1.79
CA CYS A 67 -2.16 -8.05 1.82
C CYS A 67 -1.00 -7.22 2.37
N TYR A 68 -0.79 -6.01 1.83
CA TYR A 68 0.21 -5.08 2.32
C TYR A 68 -0.14 -3.62 2.01
N ILE A 69 0.49 -2.70 2.75
CA ILE A 69 0.54 -1.27 2.47
C ILE A 69 2.01 -0.85 2.53
N THR A 70 2.55 -0.35 1.43
CA THR A 70 3.95 0.05 1.32
C THR A 70 4.05 1.51 0.91
N ASP A 71 4.78 2.30 1.68
CA ASP A 71 5.15 3.68 1.40
C ASP A 71 6.59 3.71 0.87
N PHE A 72 6.83 4.49 -0.19
CA PHE A 72 8.14 4.63 -0.80
C PHE A 72 8.67 6.06 -0.66
N ALA A 73 9.92 6.19 -0.24
CA ALA A 73 10.62 7.47 -0.18
C ALA A 73 11.95 7.41 -0.95
N TYR A 74 12.44 8.57 -1.38
CA TYR A 74 13.80 8.66 -1.89
C TYR A 74 14.78 8.55 -0.72
N SER A 75 15.74 7.64 -0.81
CA SER A 75 16.77 7.48 0.20
C SER A 75 17.66 8.73 0.29
N GLU A 76 18.08 9.09 1.51
CA GLU A 76 19.05 10.17 1.70
C GLU A 76 20.42 9.77 1.12
N GLY A 77 21.03 10.64 0.30
CA GLY A 77 22.37 10.40 -0.23
C GLY A 77 22.70 11.17 -1.51
N VAL A 78 23.91 10.94 -2.02
CA VAL A 78 24.43 11.56 -3.27
C VAL A 78 23.67 11.04 -4.50
N TYR A 79 23.12 9.84 -4.42
CA TYR A 79 22.33 9.19 -5.47
C TYR A 79 21.03 8.65 -4.84
N PRO A 80 20.02 9.51 -4.65
CA PRO A 80 18.78 9.11 -4.01
C PRO A 80 18.04 8.11 -4.89
N GLU A 81 17.69 6.97 -4.33
CA GLU A 81 16.91 5.92 -4.98
C GLU A 81 15.55 5.79 -4.31
N LEU A 82 14.51 5.48 -5.09
CA LEU A 82 13.19 5.21 -4.53
C LEU A 82 13.23 3.86 -3.81
N ALA A 83 13.06 3.87 -2.50
CA ALA A 83 13.16 2.71 -1.64
C ALA A 83 11.93 2.61 -0.71
N ILE A 84 11.72 1.44 -0.13
CA ILE A 84 10.67 1.22 0.88
C ILE A 84 11.00 2.06 2.11
N GLU A 85 10.12 3.01 2.45
CA GLU A 85 10.18 3.79 3.68
C GLU A 85 9.43 3.07 4.79
N LEU A 86 8.18 2.68 4.53
CA LEU A 86 7.35 1.90 5.45
C LEU A 86 6.73 0.72 4.70
N ASP A 87 6.70 -0.45 5.33
CA ASP A 87 6.02 -1.63 4.80
C ASP A 87 5.23 -2.33 5.90
N PHE A 88 3.91 -2.29 5.78
CA PHE A 88 2.97 -3.04 6.61
C PHE A 88 2.60 -4.32 5.88
N ASN A 89 3.41 -5.36 6.04
CA ASN A 89 3.16 -6.66 5.43
C ASN A 89 2.25 -7.51 6.32
N ILE A 90 0.95 -7.38 6.10
CA ILE A 90 -0.11 -7.99 6.91
C ILE A 90 -0.10 -9.53 6.77
N GLU A 91 0.28 -10.06 5.60
CA GLU A 91 0.30 -11.52 5.39
C GLU A 91 1.41 -12.21 6.19
N SER A 92 2.57 -11.56 6.32
CA SER A 92 3.70 -12.09 7.10
C SER A 92 3.72 -11.61 8.56
N ASN A 93 2.78 -10.73 8.94
CA ASN A 93 2.73 -10.09 10.25
C ASN A 93 4.01 -9.30 10.60
N ILE A 94 4.59 -8.59 9.62
CA ILE A 94 5.85 -7.86 9.76
C ILE A 94 5.66 -6.39 9.37
N PHE A 95 6.17 -5.50 10.20
CA PHE A 95 6.41 -4.10 9.88
C PHE A 95 7.89 -3.88 9.56
N ARG A 96 8.16 -3.12 8.50
CA ARG A 96 9.51 -2.60 8.19
C ARG A 96 9.46 -1.10 8.10
N GLN A 97 10.52 -0.47 8.58
CA GLN A 97 10.81 0.93 8.34
C GLN A 97 12.26 1.04 7.87
N MET A 98 12.52 1.96 6.95
CA MET A 98 13.87 2.21 6.44
C MET A 98 14.85 2.40 7.60
N PHE A 99 16.01 1.74 7.52
CA PHE A 99 17.08 1.75 8.52
C PHE A 99 16.78 1.16 9.90
N LEU A 100 15.56 0.62 10.14
CA LEU A 100 15.21 -0.03 11.40
C LEU A 100 15.14 -1.56 11.25
N ALA A 101 15.37 -2.26 12.37
CA ALA A 101 15.12 -3.70 12.43
C ALA A 101 13.61 -3.97 12.27
N PRO A 102 13.20 -4.98 11.46
CA PRO A 102 11.79 -5.35 11.33
C PRO A 102 11.19 -5.77 12.67
N CYS A 103 9.91 -5.48 12.89
CA CYS A 103 9.16 -5.95 14.04
C CYS A 103 7.84 -6.59 13.62
N ALA A 104 7.16 -7.24 14.56
CA ALA A 104 5.83 -7.80 14.31
C ALA A 104 4.78 -6.67 14.26
N LEU A 105 3.76 -6.86 13.42
CA LEU A 105 2.53 -6.05 13.43
C LEU A 105 1.65 -6.39 14.63
#